data_AF-A0A8H5M8H5-F1
#
_entry.id   AF-A0A8H5M8H5-F1
#
_cell.length_a   1.000
_cell.length_b   1.000
_cell.length_c   1.000
_cell.angle_alpha   90.00
_cell.angle_beta   90.00
_cell.angle_gamma   90.00
#
_symmetry.space_group_name_H-M   'P 1'
#
loop_
_entity.id
_entity.type
_entity.pdbx_description
1 polymer ?
#
loop_
_entity_poly.entity_id
_entity_poly.type
_entity_poly.pdbx_seq_one_letter_code
_entity_poly.pdbx_strand_id
1 'polypeptide(L)'
;MASTYHYHHPQPVWPPSHFDGFPAMYWTPPNHAGQAGEVNSWRERINAERRETLRRVEQIRADEELAMRMQREEEHLLLLDSTRSAEADYGPPIVDEDTHRQRRMSTSTRPCTPHSRRSRRSQSPVVEPFIPPPSTKPSQRSPTSKARRASAAVNDPAPSKVTSSVLTPAQQLRECAHIFTRALPCSRCGNDMFIQPMVDVSVGKQLHLTCEKCPKRTAHCRGCAKAVGCRRDCDALHSDCRLITCCRKGRAIAIFEILSLFDKYYTSAAEDLSKSSIWPVPKAERDDFLRLATSNSDSRLTRPFNTTLSETLAALQTWLPLEHSVHSSVPLLLSTSFILEVVRAYLKDATGGLINWVVYGELYTEILSLLKLLGRQECHHELVMGSLPTIHRSSGLHSWVWDAQSEWSADCTGGRKSLYSIADAKDIRAQLGKLGKKLLSEESREFVTQFSMDLNHIVCMNVLN
;
A
#
# COMPACT_ATOMS: atom_id res chain seq x y z
N MET A 1 52.68 -26.81 -18.68
CA MET A 1 51.33 -27.19 -19.15
C MET A 1 50.31 -26.84 -18.07
N ALA A 2 49.74 -25.64 -18.13
CA ALA A 2 48.54 -25.25 -17.39
C ALA A 2 47.89 -24.15 -18.22
N SER A 3 46.80 -24.47 -18.92
CA SER A 3 46.07 -23.54 -19.77
C SER A 3 44.94 -22.93 -18.95
N THR A 4 45.11 -21.67 -18.55
CA THR A 4 44.08 -20.86 -17.90
C THR A 4 43.14 -20.32 -18.98
N TYR A 5 41.96 -20.93 -19.10
CA TYR A 5 40.87 -20.38 -19.92
C TYR A 5 40.24 -19.19 -19.20
N HIS A 6 40.59 -17.97 -19.62
CA HIS A 6 39.85 -16.77 -19.28
C HIS A 6 38.55 -16.72 -20.11
N TYR A 7 37.42 -16.99 -19.47
CA TYR A 7 36.11 -16.68 -20.02
C TYR A 7 35.89 -15.16 -19.93
N HIS A 8 36.08 -14.46 -21.04
CA HIS A 8 35.55 -13.11 -21.22
C HIS A 8 34.05 -13.20 -21.47
N HIS A 9 33.25 -12.76 -20.50
CA HIS A 9 31.84 -12.44 -20.75
C HIS A 9 31.80 -11.15 -21.59
N PRO A 10 31.22 -11.17 -22.81
CA PRO A 10 31.02 -9.94 -23.57
C PRO A 10 30.01 -9.07 -22.83
N GLN A 11 30.38 -7.83 -22.53
CA GLN A 11 29.44 -6.83 -22.05
C GLN A 11 28.49 -6.46 -23.19
N PRO A 12 27.15 -6.54 -22.99
CA PRO A 12 26.21 -6.08 -23.99
C PRO A 12 26.33 -4.56 -24.12
N VAL A 13 26.73 -4.10 -25.31
CA VAL A 13 26.71 -2.69 -25.68
C VAL A 13 25.26 -2.32 -26.01
N TRP A 14 24.60 -1.61 -25.10
CA TRP A 14 23.27 -1.06 -25.34
C TRP A 14 23.39 0.26 -26.11
N PRO A 15 22.52 0.53 -27.11
CA PRO A 15 22.49 1.83 -27.78
C PRO A 15 21.98 2.92 -26.83
N PRO A 16 22.42 4.18 -27.00
CA PRO A 16 21.96 5.30 -26.18
C PRO A 16 20.45 5.51 -26.39
N SER A 17 19.71 5.42 -25.29
CA SER A 17 18.25 5.61 -25.26
C SER A 17 17.90 7.10 -25.38
N HIS A 18 17.56 7.54 -26.60
CA HIS A 18 16.76 8.75 -26.79
C HIS A 18 15.32 8.44 -26.36
N PHE A 19 14.94 8.86 -25.15
CA PHE A 19 13.58 8.83 -24.64
C PHE A 19 12.90 10.17 -24.98
N ASP A 20 12.47 10.33 -26.22
CA ASP A 20 11.61 11.45 -26.61
C ASP A 20 10.14 11.01 -26.52
N GLY A 21 9.42 11.61 -25.55
CA GLY A 21 7.96 11.75 -25.50
C GLY A 21 7.10 10.52 -25.79
N PHE A 22 6.79 9.73 -24.77
CA PHE A 22 5.69 8.76 -24.87
C PHE A 22 4.33 9.46 -24.72
N PRO A 23 3.37 9.25 -25.65
CA PRO A 23 1.99 9.66 -25.41
C PRO A 23 1.41 8.80 -24.28
N ALA A 24 0.61 9.42 -23.41
CA ALA A 24 -0.17 8.71 -22.39
C ALA A 24 -1.06 7.65 -23.05
N MET A 25 -0.56 6.41 -23.15
CA MET A 25 -1.26 5.30 -23.75
C MET A 25 -2.12 4.63 -22.69
N TYR A 26 -3.42 4.75 -22.90
CA TYR A 26 -4.45 4.04 -22.16
C TYR A 26 -4.19 2.54 -22.27
N TRP A 27 -3.92 1.92 -21.13
CA TRP A 27 -3.95 0.47 -21.00
C TRP A 27 -5.39 0.02 -21.28
N THR A 28 -5.67 -0.49 -22.47
CA THR A 28 -6.97 -1.07 -22.80
C THR A 28 -6.99 -2.52 -22.32
N PRO A 29 -7.82 -2.88 -21.32
CA PRO A 29 -7.94 -4.26 -20.88
C PRO A 29 -8.45 -5.16 -22.03
N PRO A 30 -8.15 -6.47 -22.02
CA PRO A 30 -8.54 -7.39 -23.08
C PRO A 30 -10.06 -7.48 -23.20
N ASN A 31 -10.55 -7.42 -24.43
CA ASN A 31 -11.98 -7.49 -24.74
C ASN A 31 -12.45 -8.95 -24.68
N HIS A 32 -12.96 -9.41 -23.52
CA HIS A 32 -13.40 -10.79 -23.30
C HIS A 32 -14.90 -10.97 -23.62
N ALA A 33 -15.27 -11.29 -24.86
CA ALA A 33 -16.68 -11.41 -25.26
C ALA A 33 -17.44 -12.64 -24.71
N GLY A 34 -16.77 -13.63 -24.10
CA GLY A 34 -17.39 -14.92 -23.74
C GLY A 34 -17.84 -15.09 -22.28
N GLN A 35 -17.18 -14.43 -21.32
CA GLN A 35 -17.55 -14.40 -19.89
C GLN A 35 -17.91 -12.98 -19.41
N ALA A 36 -17.90 -12.00 -20.33
CA ALA A 36 -18.32 -10.63 -20.08
C ALA A 36 -19.75 -10.52 -19.55
N GLY A 37 -20.66 -11.43 -19.91
CA GLY A 37 -22.08 -11.31 -19.54
C GLY A 37 -22.32 -11.23 -18.03
N GLU A 38 -21.74 -12.15 -17.25
CA GLU A 38 -21.97 -12.19 -15.80
C GLU A 38 -21.15 -11.14 -15.04
N VAL A 39 -19.89 -10.92 -15.45
CA VAL A 39 -19.02 -9.91 -14.81
C VAL A 39 -19.50 -8.49 -15.13
N ASN A 40 -19.97 -8.23 -16.36
CA ASN A 40 -20.58 -6.94 -16.71
C ASN A 40 -21.93 -6.78 -16.03
N SER A 41 -22.75 -7.83 -15.90
CA SER A 41 -24.00 -7.76 -15.13
C SER A 41 -23.77 -7.42 -13.66
N TRP A 42 -22.72 -7.98 -13.04
CA TRP A 42 -22.35 -7.66 -11.67
C TRP A 42 -21.81 -6.22 -11.54
N ARG A 43 -20.91 -5.80 -12.44
CA ARG A 43 -20.43 -4.40 -12.50
C ARG A 43 -21.56 -3.41 -12.76
N GLU A 44 -22.52 -3.73 -13.62
CA GLU A 44 -23.67 -2.88 -13.89
C GLU A 44 -24.58 -2.74 -12.68
N ARG A 45 -24.79 -3.82 -11.91
CA ARG A 45 -25.51 -3.78 -10.63
C ARG A 45 -24.81 -2.88 -9.63
N ILE A 46 -23.51 -3.04 -9.40
CA ILE A 46 -22.75 -2.17 -8.49
C ILE A 46 -22.79 -0.72 -8.95
N ASN A 47 -22.61 -0.47 -10.25
CA ASN A 47 -22.67 0.89 -10.78
C ASN A 47 -24.08 1.49 -10.66
N ALA A 48 -25.14 0.69 -10.79
CA ALA A 48 -26.52 1.14 -10.58
C ALA A 48 -26.77 1.48 -9.10
N GLU A 49 -26.31 0.64 -8.20
CA GLU A 49 -26.41 0.85 -6.75
C GLU A 49 -25.59 2.08 -6.31
N ARG A 50 -24.41 2.27 -6.88
CA ARG A 50 -23.58 3.47 -6.67
C ARG A 50 -24.29 4.73 -7.16
N ARG A 51 -24.93 4.71 -8.33
CA ARG A 51 -25.72 5.84 -8.84
C ARG A 51 -26.92 6.15 -7.94
N GLU A 52 -27.57 5.12 -7.41
CA GLU A 52 -28.67 5.26 -6.46
C GLU A 52 -28.18 5.88 -5.13
N THR A 53 -27.05 5.39 -4.61
CA THR A 53 -26.44 5.92 -3.39
C THR A 53 -26.05 7.39 -3.56
N LEU A 54 -25.46 7.77 -4.69
CA LEU A 54 -25.14 9.17 -4.99
C LEU A 54 -26.40 10.04 -5.05
N ARG A 55 -27.47 9.58 -5.70
CA ARG A 55 -28.76 10.30 -5.71
C ARG A 55 -29.33 10.50 -4.31
N ARG A 56 -29.21 9.51 -3.42
CA ARG A 56 -29.63 9.66 -2.01
C ARG A 56 -28.79 10.68 -1.24
N VAL A 57 -27.48 10.71 -1.47
CA VAL A 57 -26.59 11.70 -0.84
C VAL A 57 -26.92 13.12 -1.32
N GLU A 58 -27.16 13.30 -2.62
CA GLU A 58 -27.59 14.58 -3.19
C GLU A 58 -28.95 15.02 -2.63
N GLN A 59 -29.90 14.10 -2.50
CA GLN A 59 -31.20 14.38 -1.88
C GLN A 59 -31.06 14.83 -0.42
N ILE A 60 -30.26 14.11 0.39
CA ILE A 60 -30.01 14.50 1.79
C ILE A 60 -29.43 15.91 1.87
N ARG A 61 -28.46 16.23 1.00
CA ARG A 61 -27.85 17.57 0.97
C ARG A 61 -28.85 18.65 0.58
N ALA A 62 -29.75 18.37 -0.37
CA ALA A 62 -30.82 19.28 -0.76
C ALA A 62 -31.84 19.49 0.38
N ASP A 63 -32.19 18.43 1.11
CA ASP A 63 -33.09 18.49 2.25
C ASP A 63 -32.47 19.28 3.42
N GLU A 64 -31.16 19.09 3.69
CA GLU A 64 -30.42 19.88 4.67
C GLU A 64 -30.37 21.38 4.30
N GLU A 65 -30.16 21.69 3.03
CA GLU A 65 -30.17 23.08 2.54
C GLU A 65 -31.56 23.72 2.66
N LEU A 66 -32.62 22.97 2.35
CA LEU A 66 -34.00 23.41 2.54
C LEU A 66 -34.33 23.65 4.02
N ALA A 67 -33.92 22.74 4.91
CA ALA A 67 -34.11 22.90 6.35
C ALA A 67 -33.42 24.16 6.88
N MET A 68 -32.17 24.41 6.45
CA MET A 68 -31.42 25.63 6.78
C MET A 68 -32.06 26.90 6.21
N ARG A 69 -32.79 26.80 5.10
CA ARG A 69 -33.56 27.92 4.54
C ARG A 69 -34.82 28.19 5.35
N MET A 70 -35.59 27.16 5.71
CA MET A 70 -36.77 27.30 6.56
C MET A 70 -36.42 27.88 7.94
N GLN A 71 -35.32 27.42 8.55
CA GLN A 71 -34.86 27.96 9.83
C GLN A 71 -34.53 29.46 9.73
N ARG A 72 -33.87 29.89 8.65
CA ARG A 72 -33.58 31.31 8.41
C ARG A 72 -34.85 32.14 8.19
N GLU A 73 -35.85 31.59 7.51
CA GLU A 73 -37.16 32.24 7.32
C GLU A 73 -37.93 32.35 8.65
N GLU A 74 -37.89 31.33 9.50
CA GLU A 74 -38.48 31.35 10.84
C GLU A 74 -37.81 32.37 11.76
N GLU A 75 -36.47 32.40 11.80
CA GLU A 75 -35.71 33.42 12.54
C GLU A 75 -36.04 34.84 12.07
N HIS A 76 -36.22 35.04 10.76
CA HIS A 76 -36.62 36.33 10.20
C HIS A 76 -38.04 36.74 10.63
N LEU A 77 -39.00 35.81 10.68
CA LEU A 77 -40.36 36.09 11.17
C LEU A 77 -40.36 36.47 12.66
N LEU A 78 -39.57 35.79 13.49
CA LEU A 78 -39.43 36.12 14.92
C LEU A 78 -38.84 37.52 15.16
N LEU A 79 -37.91 37.95 14.29
CA LEU A 79 -37.37 39.31 14.33
C LEU A 79 -38.44 40.35 13.96
N LEU A 80 -39.27 40.09 12.96
CA LEU A 80 -40.37 40.99 12.58
C LEU A 80 -41.41 41.14 13.70
N ASP A 81 -41.79 40.05 14.37
CA ASP A 81 -42.73 40.10 15.51
C ASP A 81 -42.14 40.85 16.72
N SER A 82 -40.83 40.72 16.94
CA SER A 82 -40.13 41.50 17.97
C SER A 82 -40.14 43.00 17.67
N THR A 83 -39.96 43.40 16.41
CA THR A 83 -40.04 44.82 16.00
C THR A 83 -41.45 45.40 16.13
N ARG A 84 -42.49 44.63 15.76
CA ARG A 84 -43.89 45.05 15.95
C ARG A 84 -44.27 45.23 17.41
N SER A 85 -43.76 44.36 18.29
CA SER A 85 -44.01 44.47 19.73
C SER A 85 -43.31 45.70 20.33
N ALA A 86 -42.12 46.06 19.83
CA ALA A 86 -41.41 47.27 20.27
C ALA A 86 -42.09 48.57 19.79
N GLU A 87 -42.72 48.58 18.62
CA GLU A 87 -43.47 49.75 18.13
C GLU A 87 -44.79 49.98 18.86
N ALA A 88 -45.40 48.94 19.43
CA ALA A 88 -46.65 49.05 20.18
C ALA A 88 -46.49 49.67 21.59
N ASP A 89 -45.26 49.76 22.11
CA ASP A 89 -44.95 50.30 23.45
C ASP A 89 -44.43 51.75 23.43
N TYR A 90 -44.23 52.33 22.24
CA TYR A 90 -44.01 53.76 22.09
C TYR A 90 -45.36 54.49 22.07
N GLY A 91 -45.96 54.64 23.25
CA GLY A 91 -46.92 55.72 23.48
C GLY A 91 -46.28 57.07 23.13
N PRO A 92 -47.07 58.05 22.63
CA PRO A 92 -46.55 59.36 22.23
C PRO A 92 -45.73 59.96 23.39
N PRO A 93 -44.55 60.54 23.10
CA PRO A 93 -43.69 61.07 24.15
C PRO A 93 -44.44 62.15 24.91
N ILE A 94 -44.76 61.87 26.17
CA ILE A 94 -45.19 62.89 27.12
C ILE A 94 -43.96 63.75 27.36
N VAL A 95 -44.02 64.97 26.83
CA VAL A 95 -42.99 65.99 26.97
C VAL A 95 -43.08 66.50 28.41
N ASP A 96 -42.39 65.85 29.34
CA ASP A 96 -42.16 66.43 30.67
C ASP A 96 -40.92 67.32 30.62
N GLU A 97 -41.21 68.61 30.52
CA GLU A 97 -40.29 69.73 30.46
C GLU A 97 -39.77 70.07 31.86
N ASP A 98 -39.11 69.15 32.57
CA ASP A 98 -38.42 69.50 33.83
C ASP A 98 -37.53 68.39 34.39
N THR A 99 -36.33 68.16 33.85
CA THR A 99 -35.24 67.58 34.68
C THR A 99 -33.84 67.93 34.17
N HIS A 100 -33.55 69.22 34.08
CA HIS A 100 -32.21 69.73 33.80
C HIS A 100 -31.34 69.81 35.07
N ARG A 101 -31.23 68.76 35.91
CA ARG A 101 -30.27 68.79 37.04
C ARG A 101 -30.03 67.43 37.72
N GLN A 102 -29.05 66.67 37.24
CA GLN A 102 -27.92 66.24 38.10
C GLN A 102 -26.92 65.37 37.35
N ARG A 103 -25.67 65.75 37.55
CA ARG A 103 -24.46 65.23 36.95
C ARG A 103 -23.68 64.54 38.07
N ARG A 104 -23.01 63.44 37.71
CA ARG A 104 -21.74 62.92 38.26
C ARG A 104 -21.75 61.84 39.35
N MET A 105 -20.75 60.96 39.16
CA MET A 105 -20.16 59.93 40.04
C MET A 105 -20.87 58.56 39.89
N SER A 106 -20.22 57.42 39.61
CA SER A 106 -18.88 56.97 40.00
C SER A 106 -18.28 55.87 39.10
N THR A 107 -16.96 55.88 39.10
CA THR A 107 -15.91 54.88 38.82
C THR A 107 -16.15 53.38 39.13
N SER A 108 -15.45 52.53 38.35
CA SER A 108 -14.58 51.41 38.77
C SER A 108 -15.17 50.18 39.47
N THR A 109 -15.12 49.00 38.81
CA THR A 109 -14.41 47.78 39.30
C THR A 109 -14.48 46.59 38.31
N ARG A 110 -13.30 46.08 37.91
CA ARG A 110 -12.99 44.64 37.66
C ARG A 110 -12.70 43.98 39.05
N PRO A 111 -12.38 42.66 39.20
CA PRO A 111 -12.49 41.46 38.34
C PRO A 111 -13.12 40.26 39.11
N CYS A 112 -13.19 39.05 38.50
CA CYS A 112 -12.58 37.81 39.04
C CYS A 112 -13.01 36.52 38.31
N THR A 113 -12.01 35.71 37.99
CA THR A 113 -12.01 34.29 37.64
C THR A 113 -12.35 33.38 38.83
N PRO A 114 -12.87 32.15 38.61
CA PRO A 114 -12.77 31.07 39.59
C PRO A 114 -11.76 29.99 39.19
N HIS A 115 -10.72 29.84 40.01
CA HIS A 115 -10.04 28.55 40.26
C HIS A 115 -10.85 27.78 41.32
N SER A 116 -10.98 26.44 41.21
CA SER A 116 -10.67 25.50 42.33
C SER A 116 -10.94 24.01 42.02
N ARG A 117 -9.86 23.20 42.16
CA ARG A 117 -9.73 21.90 42.85
C ARG A 117 -10.53 20.63 42.47
N ARG A 118 -9.79 19.57 42.12
CA ARG A 118 -9.53 18.34 42.94
C ARG A 118 -8.72 17.34 42.07
N SER A 119 -7.47 16.98 42.39
CA SER A 119 -7.02 16.03 43.42
C SER A 119 -7.81 14.70 43.44
N ARG A 120 -7.25 13.66 42.81
CA ARG A 120 -7.15 12.32 43.41
C ARG A 120 -6.05 11.48 42.77
N ARG A 121 -5.05 11.23 43.61
CA ARG A 121 -3.97 10.26 43.50
C ARG A 121 -4.55 8.89 43.89
N SER A 122 -4.43 7.90 43.03
CA SER A 122 -4.61 6.48 43.39
C SER A 122 -3.45 5.70 42.81
N GLN A 123 -2.48 5.42 43.69
CA GLN A 123 -1.45 4.41 43.49
C GLN A 123 -2.06 3.07 43.94
N SER A 124 -1.90 2.04 43.11
CA SER A 124 -2.14 0.64 43.46
C SER A 124 -1.03 -0.22 42.83
N PRO A 125 -0.75 -1.40 43.41
CA PRO A 125 0.62 -1.90 43.54
C PRO A 125 1.07 -2.76 42.36
N VAL A 126 2.37 -2.67 42.09
CA VAL A 126 3.12 -3.60 41.25
C VAL A 126 3.22 -4.94 42.00
N VAL A 127 2.58 -5.97 41.46
CA VAL A 127 2.81 -7.37 41.83
C VAL A 127 3.67 -7.97 40.72
N GLU A 128 4.92 -8.22 41.06
CA GLU A 128 5.93 -8.86 40.21
C GLU A 128 5.88 -10.38 40.43
N PRO A 129 5.59 -11.21 39.41
CA PRO A 129 5.70 -12.66 39.56
C PRO A 129 7.14 -13.11 39.38
N PHE A 130 7.69 -13.69 40.45
CA PHE A 130 8.91 -14.51 40.46
C PHE A 130 8.84 -15.60 39.37
N ILE A 131 9.79 -15.60 38.43
CA ILE A 131 10.05 -16.71 37.50
C ILE A 131 11.38 -17.37 37.90
N PRO A 132 11.40 -18.64 38.32
CA PRO A 132 12.64 -19.37 38.54
C PRO A 132 13.25 -19.84 37.20
N PRO A 133 14.60 -19.84 37.05
CA PRO A 133 15.26 -20.30 35.83
C PRO A 133 15.34 -21.84 35.77
N PRO A 134 15.04 -22.48 34.63
CA PRO A 134 15.39 -23.88 34.43
C PRO A 134 16.85 -24.02 33.92
N SER A 135 17.70 -24.43 34.86
CA SER A 135 18.67 -25.53 34.76
C SER A 135 19.31 -25.82 33.39
N THR A 136 20.58 -25.44 33.31
CA THR A 136 21.58 -25.89 32.32
C THR A 136 21.86 -27.39 32.46
N LYS A 137 21.82 -28.12 31.34
CA LYS A 137 22.41 -29.48 31.22
C LYS A 137 23.54 -29.51 30.19
N PRO A 138 24.53 -30.41 30.37
CA PRO A 138 25.88 -30.20 29.89
C PRO A 138 26.14 -30.80 28.51
N SER A 139 26.99 -30.07 27.80
CA SER A 139 27.75 -30.45 26.61
C SER A 139 28.40 -31.84 26.74
N GLN A 140 28.07 -32.73 25.81
CA GLN A 140 28.83 -33.95 25.56
C GLN A 140 30.08 -33.64 24.73
N ARG A 141 31.21 -34.04 25.30
CA ARG A 141 32.55 -34.03 24.72
C ARG A 141 32.66 -35.09 23.62
N SER A 142 33.41 -34.76 22.57
CA SER A 142 34.04 -35.74 21.68
C SER A 142 35.57 -35.56 21.70
N PRO A 143 36.33 -36.63 21.43
CA PRO A 143 37.72 -36.75 21.90
C PRO A 143 38.76 -36.14 20.96
N THR A 144 39.70 -35.47 21.62
CA THR A 144 41.15 -35.37 21.36
C THR A 144 41.72 -36.04 20.10
N SER A 145 42.35 -35.22 19.25
CA SER A 145 43.59 -35.59 18.56
C SER A 145 44.62 -34.49 18.73
N LYS A 146 45.74 -34.86 19.38
CA LYS A 146 46.93 -34.04 19.58
C LYS A 146 47.75 -34.03 18.29
N ALA A 147 48.10 -32.86 17.77
CA ALA A 147 49.33 -32.68 17.00
C ALA A 147 49.89 -31.28 17.26
N ARG A 148 51.08 -31.28 17.84
CA ARG A 148 51.83 -30.16 18.40
C ARG A 148 52.75 -29.62 17.31
N ARG A 149 52.63 -28.34 16.94
CA ARG A 149 53.70 -27.60 16.26
C ARG A 149 53.75 -26.18 16.80
N ALA A 150 54.86 -25.89 17.46
CA ALA A 150 55.23 -24.57 17.94
C ALA A 150 55.72 -23.73 16.76
N SER A 151 55.25 -22.49 16.63
CA SER A 151 55.96 -21.40 15.92
C SER A 151 55.36 -20.04 16.26
N ALA A 152 56.25 -19.15 16.72
CA ALA A 152 56.26 -17.69 16.59
C ALA A 152 55.02 -16.89 17.01
N ALA A 153 55.17 -16.16 18.12
CA ALA A 153 54.31 -15.07 18.54
C ALA A 153 54.33 -13.94 17.50
N VAL A 154 53.25 -13.84 16.72
CA VAL A 154 52.88 -12.65 15.95
C VAL A 154 51.75 -11.98 16.74
N ASN A 155 51.88 -10.68 16.99
CA ASN A 155 50.84 -9.88 17.64
C ASN A 155 49.62 -9.80 16.72
N ASP A 156 48.68 -10.72 16.88
CA ASP A 156 47.40 -10.69 16.18
C ASP A 156 46.57 -9.49 16.68
N PRO A 157 46.18 -8.54 15.80
CA PRO A 157 45.23 -7.52 16.17
C PRO A 157 43.90 -8.19 16.53
N ALA A 158 43.30 -7.73 17.64
CA ALA A 158 42.05 -8.25 18.17
C ALA A 158 41.01 -8.46 17.04
N PRO A 159 40.25 -9.57 17.05
CA PRO A 159 39.26 -9.85 16.02
C PRO A 159 38.23 -8.73 16.00
N SER A 160 38.35 -7.82 15.04
CA SER A 160 37.34 -6.82 14.73
C SER A 160 36.04 -7.58 14.55
N LYS A 161 35.07 -7.36 15.46
CA LYS A 161 33.71 -7.87 15.34
C LYS A 161 33.23 -7.49 13.95
N VAL A 162 33.20 -8.46 13.03
CA VAL A 162 32.57 -8.33 11.73
C VAL A 162 31.09 -8.17 12.04
N THR A 163 30.64 -6.93 12.21
CA THR A 163 29.23 -6.59 12.16
C THR A 163 28.78 -6.98 10.77
N SER A 164 28.13 -8.14 10.65
CA SER A 164 27.44 -8.55 9.44
C SER A 164 26.48 -7.42 9.10
N SER A 165 26.87 -6.58 8.14
CA SER A 165 26.03 -5.48 7.68
C SER A 165 24.75 -6.11 7.16
N VAL A 166 23.64 -5.85 7.86
CA VAL A 166 22.33 -6.37 7.48
C VAL A 166 22.01 -5.80 6.10
N LEU A 167 21.97 -6.66 5.09
CA LEU A 167 21.67 -6.27 3.72
C LEU A 167 20.24 -5.75 3.64
N THR A 168 20.02 -4.66 2.93
CA THR A 168 18.67 -4.13 2.68
C THR A 168 17.88 -5.09 1.79
N PRO A 169 16.54 -5.06 1.81
CA PRO A 169 15.72 -5.91 0.93
C PRO A 169 16.08 -5.76 -0.56
N ALA A 170 16.38 -4.55 -1.01
CA ALA A 170 16.80 -4.28 -2.39
C ALA A 170 18.17 -4.89 -2.73
N GLN A 171 19.12 -4.89 -1.78
CA GLN A 171 20.42 -5.55 -1.94
C GLN A 171 20.26 -7.07 -2.02
N GLN A 172 19.45 -7.66 -1.15
CA GLN A 172 19.14 -9.10 -1.19
C GLN A 172 18.40 -9.49 -2.48
N LEU A 173 17.50 -8.62 -2.96
CA LEU A 173 16.81 -8.83 -4.23
C LEU A 173 17.78 -8.86 -5.42
N ARG A 174 18.86 -8.06 -5.36
CA ARG A 174 19.90 -8.03 -6.40
C ARG A 174 20.64 -9.36 -6.52
N GLU A 175 20.83 -10.09 -5.41
CA GLU A 175 21.38 -11.46 -5.45
C GLU A 175 20.44 -12.43 -6.20
N CYS A 176 19.13 -12.16 -6.16
CA CYS A 176 18.10 -12.90 -6.88
C CYS A 176 17.84 -12.39 -8.31
N ALA A 177 18.52 -11.32 -8.77
CA ALA A 177 18.24 -10.67 -10.06
C ALA A 177 18.31 -11.63 -11.26
N HIS A 178 19.22 -12.61 -11.18
CA HIS A 178 19.41 -13.65 -12.19
C HIS A 178 18.16 -14.48 -12.49
N ILE A 179 17.15 -14.50 -11.60
CA ILE A 179 15.88 -15.21 -11.84
C ILE A 179 15.02 -14.45 -12.86
N PHE A 180 15.15 -13.13 -12.92
CA PHE A 180 14.35 -12.26 -13.76
C PHE A 180 15.03 -11.97 -15.10
N THR A 181 16.37 -11.89 -15.14
CA THR A 181 17.12 -11.40 -16.29
C THR A 181 17.86 -12.48 -17.10
N ARG A 182 18.15 -13.65 -16.50
CA ARG A 182 19.02 -14.65 -17.13
C ARG A 182 18.34 -15.35 -18.31
N ALA A 183 19.04 -15.43 -19.44
CA ALA A 183 18.65 -16.31 -20.53
C ALA A 183 18.51 -17.78 -20.05
N LEU A 184 17.59 -18.52 -20.65
CA LEU A 184 17.33 -19.90 -20.26
C LEU A 184 17.49 -20.85 -21.45
N PRO A 185 18.17 -22.00 -21.28
CA PRO A 185 18.30 -22.96 -22.36
C PRO A 185 16.95 -23.61 -22.65
N CYS A 186 16.60 -23.72 -23.92
CA CYS A 186 15.42 -24.44 -24.37
C CYS A 186 15.51 -25.91 -23.96
N SER A 187 14.51 -26.41 -23.22
CA SER A 187 14.49 -27.81 -22.76
C SER A 187 14.41 -28.86 -23.88
N ARG A 188 14.26 -28.45 -25.15
CA ARG A 188 14.19 -29.35 -26.32
C ARG A 188 15.46 -29.34 -27.16
N CYS A 189 16.01 -28.16 -27.45
CA CYS A 189 17.15 -28.02 -28.37
C CYS A 189 18.42 -27.43 -27.73
N GLY A 190 18.37 -27.06 -26.44
CA GLY A 190 19.51 -26.51 -25.70
C GLY A 190 19.85 -25.05 -26.01
N ASN A 191 19.36 -24.49 -27.13
CA ASN A 191 19.62 -23.09 -27.48
C ASN A 191 19.05 -22.11 -26.44
N ASP A 192 19.77 -21.03 -26.20
CA ASP A 192 19.34 -19.98 -25.27
C ASP A 192 18.10 -19.27 -25.77
N MET A 193 17.13 -19.11 -24.86
CA MET A 193 15.95 -18.27 -25.02
C MET A 193 16.21 -16.97 -24.27
N PHE A 194 16.35 -15.89 -25.02
CA PHE A 194 16.58 -14.57 -24.46
C PHE A 194 15.29 -14.01 -23.85
N ILE A 195 15.44 -13.41 -22.67
CA ILE A 195 14.37 -12.66 -22.01
C ILE A 195 14.47 -11.23 -22.52
N GLN A 196 13.38 -10.74 -23.12
CA GLN A 196 13.30 -9.33 -23.48
C GLN A 196 12.85 -8.52 -22.26
N PRO A 197 13.49 -7.38 -21.96
CA PRO A 197 12.97 -6.44 -20.98
C PRO A 197 11.60 -5.92 -21.43
N MET A 198 10.78 -5.51 -20.47
CA MET A 198 9.39 -5.12 -20.73
C MET A 198 9.28 -4.00 -21.76
N VAL A 199 8.53 -4.24 -22.84
CA VAL A 199 7.92 -3.20 -23.67
C VAL A 199 6.45 -3.57 -23.88
N ASP A 200 5.56 -3.01 -23.06
CA ASP A 200 4.10 -3.02 -23.25
C ASP A 200 3.41 -4.38 -23.49
N VAL A 201 3.96 -5.47 -22.94
CA VAL A 201 3.36 -6.80 -23.07
C VAL A 201 2.64 -7.20 -21.77
N SER A 202 1.46 -7.80 -21.87
CA SER A 202 0.75 -8.38 -20.73
C SER A 202 1.66 -9.37 -19.96
N VAL A 203 1.58 -9.33 -18.63
CA VAL A 203 2.41 -10.13 -17.71
C VAL A 203 2.43 -11.61 -18.12
N GLY A 204 1.28 -12.17 -18.47
CA GLY A 204 1.22 -13.59 -18.78
C GLY A 204 1.89 -14.01 -20.08
N LYS A 205 1.97 -13.14 -21.09
CA LYS A 205 2.80 -13.41 -22.29
C LYS A 205 4.27 -13.47 -21.92
N GLN A 206 4.72 -12.65 -20.98
CA GLN A 206 6.12 -12.62 -20.54
C GLN A 206 6.55 -13.84 -19.72
N LEU A 207 5.60 -14.62 -19.21
CA LEU A 207 5.89 -15.89 -18.54
C LEU A 207 6.12 -17.05 -19.51
N HIS A 208 5.78 -16.86 -20.79
CA HIS A 208 6.02 -17.80 -21.87
C HIS A 208 7.29 -17.41 -22.63
N LEU A 209 8.32 -18.24 -22.54
CA LEU A 209 9.46 -18.15 -23.44
C LEU A 209 9.21 -19.01 -24.68
N THR A 210 9.37 -18.46 -25.87
CA THR A 210 9.26 -19.25 -27.11
C THR A 210 10.63 -19.49 -27.70
N CYS A 211 10.94 -20.75 -28.00
CA CYS A 211 12.21 -21.09 -28.64
C CYS A 211 12.07 -20.97 -30.17
N GLU A 212 12.68 -19.95 -30.75
CA GLU A 212 12.64 -19.70 -32.21
C GLU A 212 13.33 -20.78 -33.03
N LYS A 213 14.35 -21.44 -32.46
CA LYS A 213 15.11 -22.51 -33.13
C LYS A 213 14.34 -23.84 -33.22
N CYS A 214 13.28 -24.01 -32.42
CA CYS A 214 12.47 -25.22 -32.44
C CYS A 214 11.41 -25.11 -33.56
N PRO A 215 11.20 -26.12 -34.41
CA PRO A 215 10.24 -26.04 -35.52
C PRO A 215 8.81 -25.65 -35.10
N LYS A 216 8.38 -26.10 -33.92
CA LYS A 216 7.03 -25.83 -33.39
C LYS A 216 6.94 -24.52 -32.59
N ARG A 217 8.04 -23.78 -32.38
CA ARG A 217 8.16 -22.68 -31.40
C ARG A 217 7.44 -23.00 -30.09
N THR A 218 7.87 -24.08 -29.46
CA THR A 218 7.28 -24.55 -28.20
C THR A 218 7.39 -23.46 -27.14
N ALA A 219 6.31 -23.23 -26.39
CA ALA A 219 6.31 -22.33 -25.26
C ALA A 219 6.91 -23.03 -24.03
N HIS A 220 7.68 -22.29 -23.25
CA HIS A 220 8.35 -22.74 -22.04
C HIS A 220 7.98 -21.82 -20.88
N CYS A 221 7.91 -22.37 -19.67
CA CYS A 221 7.78 -21.55 -18.46
C CYS A 221 9.08 -20.76 -18.24
N ARG A 222 9.00 -19.43 -18.17
CA ARG A 222 10.15 -18.56 -17.87
C ARG A 222 10.81 -18.86 -16.52
N GLY A 223 10.08 -19.44 -15.56
CA GLY A 223 10.66 -19.77 -14.24
C GLY A 223 11.55 -21.03 -14.23
N CYS A 224 11.19 -22.05 -15.00
CA CYS A 224 11.86 -23.37 -14.93
C CYS A 224 12.32 -23.92 -16.28
N ALA A 225 12.12 -23.17 -17.37
CA ALA A 225 12.41 -23.54 -18.76
C ALA A 225 11.70 -24.82 -19.27
N LYS A 226 10.83 -25.45 -18.48
CA LYS A 226 10.06 -26.62 -18.91
C LYS A 226 9.06 -26.23 -19.99
N ALA A 227 8.97 -27.05 -21.03
CA ALA A 227 7.96 -26.90 -22.07
C ALA A 227 6.55 -26.97 -21.46
N VAL A 228 5.68 -26.06 -21.88
CA VAL A 228 4.28 -26.00 -21.49
C VAL A 228 3.37 -26.18 -22.71
N GLY A 229 2.21 -26.80 -22.50
CA GLY A 229 1.22 -27.03 -23.55
C GLY A 229 0.38 -25.80 -23.90
N CYS A 230 0.81 -24.60 -23.51
CA CYS A 230 0.08 -23.37 -23.78
C CYS A 230 0.13 -22.99 -25.26
N ARG A 231 -0.92 -22.35 -25.76
CA ARG A 231 -0.92 -21.73 -27.08
C ARG A 231 0.01 -20.50 -27.09
N ARG A 232 0.48 -20.09 -28.27
CA ARG A 232 1.43 -18.96 -28.41
C ARG A 232 0.82 -17.61 -28.03
N ASP A 233 -0.49 -17.50 -28.16
CA ASP A 233 -1.32 -16.35 -27.83
C ASP A 233 -1.87 -16.40 -26.38
N CYS A 234 -1.43 -17.37 -25.56
CA CYS A 234 -1.85 -17.46 -24.18
C CYS A 234 -1.39 -16.21 -23.40
N ASP A 235 -2.34 -15.49 -22.84
CA ASP A 235 -2.15 -14.27 -22.06
C ASP A 235 -1.92 -14.52 -20.57
N ALA A 236 -1.90 -15.79 -20.16
CA ALA A 236 -1.84 -16.32 -18.79
C ALA A 236 -2.81 -15.67 -17.77
N LEU A 237 -3.84 -14.96 -18.24
CA LEU A 237 -4.89 -14.37 -17.40
C LEU A 237 -6.02 -15.37 -17.17
N HIS A 238 -6.22 -16.29 -18.12
CA HIS A 238 -7.20 -17.36 -17.97
C HIS A 238 -6.73 -18.44 -16.99
N SER A 239 -7.68 -18.92 -16.16
CA SER A 239 -7.50 -20.00 -15.17
C SER A 239 -6.85 -21.26 -15.73
N ASP A 240 -6.99 -21.48 -17.03
CA ASP A 240 -6.53 -22.69 -17.70
C ASP A 240 -5.05 -22.64 -18.07
N CYS A 241 -4.39 -21.48 -17.88
CA CYS A 241 -2.97 -21.36 -18.10
C CYS A 241 -2.18 -22.17 -17.06
N ARG A 242 -1.57 -23.27 -17.51
CA ARG A 242 -0.72 -24.13 -16.68
C ARG A 242 0.48 -23.42 -16.05
N LEU A 243 0.81 -22.20 -16.47
CA LEU A 243 1.91 -21.44 -15.87
C LEU A 243 1.60 -20.93 -14.47
N ILE A 244 0.33 -20.64 -14.16
CA ILE A 244 -0.10 -20.16 -12.84
C ILE A 244 0.33 -21.15 -11.74
N THR A 245 0.25 -22.45 -12.04
CA THR A 245 0.59 -23.54 -11.11
C THR A 245 1.93 -24.21 -11.41
N CYS A 246 2.69 -23.75 -12.42
CA CYS A 246 3.87 -24.48 -12.92
C CYS A 246 5.02 -24.56 -11.91
N CYS A 247 5.51 -23.41 -11.43
CA CYS A 247 6.61 -23.37 -10.47
C CYS A 247 6.69 -22.04 -9.71
N ARG A 248 7.28 -22.08 -8.50
CA ARG A 248 7.47 -20.89 -7.66
C ARG A 248 8.28 -19.77 -8.32
N LYS A 249 9.27 -20.09 -9.16
CA LYS A 249 10.06 -19.10 -9.91
C LYS A 249 9.21 -18.36 -10.94
N GLY A 250 8.33 -19.07 -11.65
CA GLY A 250 7.42 -18.46 -12.61
C GLY A 250 6.48 -17.47 -11.95
N ARG A 251 5.93 -17.82 -10.78
CA ARG A 251 5.09 -16.92 -9.98
C ARG A 251 5.86 -15.70 -9.45
N ALA A 252 7.10 -15.89 -8.98
CA ALA A 252 7.94 -14.78 -8.55
C ALA A 252 8.23 -13.79 -9.68
N ILE A 253 8.46 -14.30 -10.90
CA ILE A 253 8.62 -13.48 -12.10
C ILE A 253 7.31 -12.74 -12.39
N ALA A 254 6.15 -13.40 -12.34
CA ALA A 254 4.86 -12.75 -12.56
C ALA A 254 4.63 -11.58 -11.59
N ILE A 255 4.90 -11.79 -10.30
CA ILE A 255 4.82 -10.76 -9.26
C ILE A 255 5.81 -9.62 -9.56
N PHE A 256 7.05 -9.93 -9.91
CA PHE A 256 8.03 -8.92 -10.31
C PHE A 256 7.53 -8.06 -11.47
N GLU A 257 6.95 -8.69 -12.50
CA GLU A 257 6.42 -7.98 -13.67
C GLU A 257 5.22 -7.09 -13.31
N ILE A 258 4.29 -7.59 -12.47
CA ILE A 258 3.13 -6.82 -11.98
C ILE A 258 3.59 -5.59 -11.18
N LEU A 259 4.47 -5.79 -10.21
CA LEU A 259 4.96 -4.71 -9.36
C LEU A 259 5.82 -3.71 -10.14
N SER A 260 6.58 -4.18 -11.13
CA SER A 260 7.37 -3.32 -12.03
C SER A 260 6.49 -2.37 -12.84
N LEU A 261 5.38 -2.87 -13.39
CA LEU A 261 4.40 -2.04 -14.11
C LEU A 261 3.75 -1.02 -13.19
N PHE A 262 3.35 -1.45 -11.99
CA PHE A 262 2.77 -0.55 -10.99
C PHE A 262 3.75 0.54 -10.55
N ASP A 263 4.99 0.17 -10.21
CA ASP A 263 6.03 1.11 -9.80
C ASP A 263 6.25 2.18 -10.88
N LYS A 264 6.38 1.76 -12.15
CA LYS A 264 6.55 2.67 -13.29
C LYS A 264 5.37 3.65 -13.40
N TYR A 265 4.14 3.12 -13.36
CA TYR A 265 2.93 3.94 -13.46
C TYR A 265 2.84 4.95 -12.30
N TYR A 266 3.10 4.50 -11.07
CA TYR A 266 3.08 5.35 -9.89
C TYR A 266 4.13 6.46 -9.95
N THR A 267 5.38 6.14 -10.30
CA THR A 267 6.44 7.15 -10.41
C THR A 267 6.16 8.15 -11.51
N SER A 268 5.68 7.70 -12.68
CA SER A 268 5.31 8.62 -13.77
C SER A 268 4.16 9.53 -13.38
N ALA A 269 3.13 9.02 -12.71
CA ALA A 269 2.00 9.83 -12.26
C ALA A 269 2.42 10.89 -11.21
N ALA A 270 3.36 10.55 -10.32
CA ALA A 270 3.92 11.49 -9.36
C ALA A 270 4.84 12.54 -10.01
N GLU A 271 5.64 12.14 -11.01
CA GLU A 271 6.46 13.04 -11.82
C GLU A 271 5.60 14.05 -12.61
N ASP A 272 4.55 13.57 -13.28
CA ASP A 272 3.62 14.41 -14.05
C ASP A 272 2.93 15.47 -13.16
N LEU A 273 2.57 15.11 -11.92
CA LEU A 273 1.95 16.03 -10.97
C LEU A 273 2.94 17.09 -10.46
N SER A 274 4.14 16.67 -10.09
CA SER A 274 5.16 17.55 -9.51
C SER A 274 5.85 18.42 -10.55
N LYS A 275 5.85 18.00 -11.82
CA LYS A 275 6.66 18.55 -12.91
C LYS A 275 8.16 18.58 -12.56
N SER A 276 8.58 17.66 -11.69
CA SER A 276 9.95 17.57 -11.24
C SER A 276 10.83 17.04 -12.35
N SER A 277 11.98 17.66 -12.57
CA SER A 277 13.02 17.12 -13.44
C SER A 277 13.99 16.19 -12.69
N ILE A 278 13.72 15.92 -11.41
CA ILE A 278 14.60 15.14 -10.54
C ILE A 278 14.19 13.66 -10.62
N TRP A 279 15.07 12.85 -11.18
CA TRP A 279 14.93 11.40 -11.22
C TRP A 279 15.98 10.71 -10.34
N PRO A 280 15.62 9.74 -9.50
CA PRO A 280 14.25 9.25 -9.24
C PRO A 280 13.37 10.23 -8.46
N VAL A 281 12.05 10.13 -8.64
CA VAL A 281 11.05 11.04 -8.01
C VAL A 281 11.22 11.08 -6.48
N PRO A 282 11.52 12.25 -5.88
CA PRO A 282 11.66 12.41 -4.45
C PRO A 282 10.43 11.97 -3.66
N LYS A 283 10.64 11.43 -2.45
CA LYS A 283 9.54 10.97 -1.58
C LYS A 283 8.49 12.05 -1.30
N ALA A 284 8.89 13.31 -1.11
CA ALA A 284 7.95 14.39 -0.81
C ALA A 284 6.90 14.58 -1.92
N GLU A 285 7.33 14.53 -3.18
CA GLU A 285 6.46 14.66 -4.36
C GLU A 285 5.53 13.45 -4.52
N ARG A 286 6.05 12.25 -4.23
CA ARG A 286 5.25 11.04 -4.19
C ARG A 286 4.20 11.06 -3.07
N ASP A 287 4.54 11.60 -1.91
CA ASP A 287 3.62 11.79 -0.79
C ASP A 287 2.55 12.85 -1.12
N ASP A 288 2.89 13.91 -1.88
CA ASP A 288 1.93 14.90 -2.42
C ASP A 288 0.94 14.25 -3.39
N PHE A 289 1.44 13.45 -4.32
CA PHE A 289 0.59 12.68 -5.22
C PHE A 289 -0.37 11.77 -4.46
N LEU A 290 0.12 11.04 -3.45
CA LEU A 290 -0.73 10.17 -2.65
C LEU A 290 -1.78 10.94 -1.86
N ARG A 291 -1.46 12.10 -1.29
CA ARG A 291 -2.45 12.98 -0.64
C ARG A 291 -3.59 13.36 -1.60
N LEU A 292 -3.24 13.69 -2.85
CA LEU A 292 -4.22 14.02 -3.87
C LEU A 292 -5.08 12.81 -4.25
N ALA A 293 -4.43 11.66 -4.48
CA ALA A 293 -5.08 10.42 -4.89
C ALA A 293 -6.01 9.84 -3.80
N THR A 294 -5.66 9.96 -2.52
CA THR A 294 -6.49 9.45 -1.43
C THR A 294 -7.63 10.40 -1.05
N SER A 295 -7.42 11.71 -1.17
CA SER A 295 -8.45 12.72 -0.81
C SER A 295 -9.60 12.84 -1.82
N ASN A 296 -9.50 12.19 -2.97
CA ASN A 296 -10.44 12.30 -4.10
C ASN A 296 -10.62 13.73 -4.65
N SER A 297 -9.73 14.67 -4.34
CA SER A 297 -9.91 16.07 -4.74
C SER A 297 -9.80 16.26 -6.25
N ASP A 298 -9.06 15.39 -6.94
CA ASP A 298 -9.00 15.34 -8.40
C ASP A 298 -9.39 13.96 -8.94
N SER A 299 -10.66 13.84 -9.34
CA SER A 299 -11.20 12.60 -9.91
C SER A 299 -10.53 12.17 -11.23
N ARG A 300 -9.93 13.10 -11.99
CA ARG A 300 -9.28 12.79 -13.27
C ARG A 300 -7.98 12.02 -13.07
N LEU A 301 -7.26 12.34 -12.00
CA LEU A 301 -6.04 11.64 -11.59
C LEU A 301 -6.37 10.42 -10.73
N THR A 302 -7.29 10.58 -9.79
CA THR A 302 -7.60 9.56 -8.78
C THR A 302 -8.23 8.31 -9.39
N ARG A 303 -9.17 8.47 -10.33
CA ARG A 303 -9.90 7.32 -10.89
C ARG A 303 -8.99 6.38 -11.70
N PRO A 304 -8.17 6.85 -12.66
CA PRO A 304 -7.22 5.98 -13.35
C PRO A 304 -6.26 5.30 -12.37
N PHE A 305 -5.72 6.06 -11.42
CA PHE A 305 -4.79 5.52 -10.44
C PHE A 305 -5.41 4.42 -9.57
N ASN A 306 -6.63 4.63 -9.08
CA ASN A 306 -7.36 3.62 -8.31
C ASN A 306 -7.68 2.37 -9.13
N THR A 307 -8.03 2.53 -10.41
CA THR A 307 -8.24 1.38 -11.31
C THR A 307 -6.94 0.58 -11.44
N THR A 308 -5.82 1.24 -11.73
CA THR A 308 -4.52 0.56 -11.85
C THR A 308 -4.09 -0.11 -10.55
N LEU A 309 -4.29 0.55 -9.41
CA LEU A 309 -4.02 -0.05 -8.10
C LEU A 309 -4.89 -1.28 -7.84
N SER A 310 -6.19 -1.19 -8.10
CA SER A 310 -7.13 -2.31 -7.94
C SER A 310 -6.76 -3.50 -8.82
N GLU A 311 -6.44 -3.26 -10.10
CA GLU A 311 -5.99 -4.29 -11.04
C GLU A 311 -4.67 -4.93 -10.59
N THR A 312 -3.74 -4.12 -10.08
CA THR A 312 -2.46 -4.59 -9.53
C THR A 312 -2.69 -5.51 -8.32
N LEU A 313 -3.55 -5.09 -7.38
CA LEU A 313 -3.86 -5.87 -6.18
C LEU A 313 -4.54 -7.21 -6.52
N ALA A 314 -5.52 -7.20 -7.43
CA ALA A 314 -6.18 -8.41 -7.89
C ALA A 314 -5.20 -9.37 -8.60
N ALA A 315 -4.30 -8.82 -9.43
CA ALA A 315 -3.25 -9.60 -10.07
C ALA A 315 -2.29 -10.21 -9.03
N LEU A 316 -1.84 -9.43 -8.03
CA LEU A 316 -0.99 -9.95 -6.95
C LEU A 316 -1.67 -11.09 -6.20
N GLN A 317 -2.95 -10.96 -5.85
CA GLN A 317 -3.71 -12.02 -5.17
C GLN A 317 -3.79 -13.30 -6.01
N THR A 318 -3.92 -13.18 -7.32
CA THR A 318 -3.92 -14.33 -8.25
C THR A 318 -2.58 -15.08 -8.23
N TRP A 319 -1.47 -14.36 -8.13
CA TRP A 319 -0.11 -14.93 -8.23
C TRP A 319 0.53 -15.28 -6.88
N LEU A 320 -0.06 -14.85 -5.77
CA LEU A 320 0.29 -15.19 -4.40
C LEU A 320 -0.57 -16.39 -3.93
N PRO A 321 -0.13 -17.65 -4.09
CA PRO A 321 -0.91 -18.82 -3.70
C PRO A 321 -1.04 -18.93 -2.17
N LEU A 322 -2.15 -19.49 -1.68
CA LEU A 322 -2.33 -19.80 -0.26
C LEU A 322 -1.58 -21.08 0.20
N GLU A 323 -1.35 -22.05 -0.71
CA GLU A 323 -1.04 -23.44 -0.31
C GLU A 323 0.35 -23.94 -0.73
N HIS A 324 1.14 -23.13 -1.44
CA HIS A 324 2.41 -23.58 -2.01
C HIS A 324 3.57 -22.69 -1.60
N SER A 325 4.75 -23.30 -1.41
CA SER A 325 5.98 -22.55 -1.12
C SER A 325 6.15 -21.37 -2.08
N VAL A 326 6.10 -20.17 -1.50
CA VAL A 326 6.40 -18.93 -2.19
C VAL A 326 7.91 -18.87 -2.39
N HIS A 327 8.35 -18.28 -3.50
CA HIS A 327 9.77 -18.09 -3.73
C HIS A 327 10.31 -17.05 -2.74
N SER A 328 11.51 -17.25 -2.19
CA SER A 328 12.11 -16.37 -1.18
C SER A 328 12.31 -14.92 -1.66
N SER A 329 12.32 -14.67 -2.97
CA SER A 329 12.40 -13.32 -3.53
C SER A 329 11.10 -12.53 -3.44
N VAL A 330 9.94 -13.17 -3.22
CA VAL A 330 8.64 -12.46 -3.20
C VAL A 330 8.53 -11.45 -2.05
N PRO A 331 8.91 -11.78 -0.80
CA PRO A 331 8.93 -10.77 0.25
C PRO A 331 9.86 -9.59 -0.07
N LEU A 332 10.99 -9.87 -0.73
CA LEU A 332 11.95 -8.85 -1.15
C LEU A 332 11.37 -7.94 -2.25
N LEU A 333 10.65 -8.52 -3.22
CA LEU A 333 9.95 -7.78 -4.27
C LEU A 333 8.91 -6.83 -3.68
N LEU A 334 8.06 -7.34 -2.78
CA LEU A 334 7.02 -6.53 -2.11
C LEU A 334 7.61 -5.41 -1.25
N SER A 335 8.73 -5.67 -0.56
CA SER A 335 9.43 -4.67 0.27
C SER A 335 10.16 -3.60 -0.55
N THR A 336 10.55 -3.92 -1.78
CA THR A 336 11.33 -3.03 -2.65
C THR A 336 10.42 -2.18 -3.56
N SER A 337 9.23 -2.68 -3.88
CA SER A 337 8.17 -1.98 -4.63
C SER A 337 7.50 -0.87 -3.80
N PHE A 338 6.90 0.10 -4.50
CA PHE A 338 6.06 1.13 -3.89
C PHE A 338 4.67 0.65 -3.47
N ILE A 339 4.24 -0.57 -3.84
CA ILE A 339 2.86 -1.03 -3.57
C ILE A 339 2.46 -0.92 -2.10
N LEU A 340 3.38 -1.25 -1.18
CA LEU A 340 3.10 -1.20 0.25
C LEU A 340 3.12 0.24 0.81
N GLU A 341 3.89 1.15 0.20
CA GLU A 341 3.84 2.59 0.50
C GLU A 341 2.45 3.15 0.13
N VAL A 342 1.94 2.80 -1.05
CA VAL A 342 0.61 3.22 -1.52
C VAL A 342 -0.49 2.62 -0.65
N VAL A 343 -0.47 1.30 -0.40
CA VAL A 343 -1.45 0.63 0.49
C VAL A 343 -1.49 1.31 1.86
N ARG A 344 -0.32 1.66 2.43
CA ARG A 344 -0.24 2.37 3.71
C ARG A 344 -0.91 3.75 3.64
N ALA A 345 -0.70 4.50 2.57
CA ALA A 345 -1.29 5.83 2.41
C ALA A 345 -2.82 5.77 2.36
N TYR A 346 -3.40 4.84 1.59
CA TYR A 346 -4.86 4.64 1.56
C TYR A 346 -5.40 4.28 2.94
N LEU A 347 -4.75 3.37 3.66
CA LEU A 347 -5.20 2.94 4.98
C LEU A 347 -5.07 4.05 6.03
N LYS A 348 -4.07 4.93 5.90
CA LYS A 348 -3.95 6.12 6.72
C LYS A 348 -5.07 7.11 6.43
N ASP A 349 -5.35 7.39 5.16
CA ASP A 349 -6.39 8.32 4.75
C ASP A 349 -7.80 7.81 5.07
N ALA A 350 -8.01 6.50 5.07
CA ALA A 350 -9.25 5.86 5.50
C ALA A 350 -9.67 6.26 6.94
N THR A 351 -8.73 6.70 7.78
CA THR A 351 -9.01 7.23 9.14
C THR A 351 -9.50 8.69 9.14
N GLY A 352 -9.40 9.39 8.01
CA GLY A 352 -9.71 10.81 7.89
C GLY A 352 -11.19 11.14 7.68
N GLY A 353 -12.02 10.19 7.25
CA GLY A 353 -13.46 10.44 7.05
C GLY A 353 -14.25 9.30 6.40
N LEU A 354 -15.56 9.25 6.70
CA LEU A 354 -16.50 8.24 6.19
C LEU A 354 -16.63 8.24 4.66
N ILE A 355 -16.48 9.40 4.02
CA ILE A 355 -16.78 9.58 2.59
C ILE A 355 -15.86 8.71 1.72
N ASN A 356 -14.58 8.58 2.11
CA ASN A 356 -13.59 7.86 1.30
C ASN A 356 -13.89 6.35 1.26
N TRP A 357 -14.51 5.79 2.30
CA TRP A 357 -14.92 4.38 2.33
C TRP A 357 -16.01 4.05 1.31
N VAL A 358 -17.03 4.91 1.21
CA VAL A 358 -18.13 4.71 0.26
C VAL A 358 -17.62 4.85 -1.17
N VAL A 359 -16.68 5.77 -1.41
CA VAL A 359 -16.12 6.00 -2.75
C VAL A 359 -15.16 4.90 -3.18
N TYR A 360 -14.39 4.32 -2.24
CA TYR A 360 -13.31 3.35 -2.53
C TYR A 360 -13.54 1.96 -1.93
N GLY A 361 -14.78 1.57 -1.64
CA GLY A 361 -15.08 0.30 -0.95
C GLY A 361 -14.49 -0.94 -1.64
N GLU A 362 -14.58 -1.01 -2.97
CA GLU A 362 -13.96 -2.09 -3.76
C GLU A 362 -12.44 -2.12 -3.59
N LEU A 363 -11.79 -0.96 -3.71
CA LEU A 363 -10.33 -0.85 -3.57
C LEU A 363 -9.88 -1.23 -2.16
N TYR A 364 -10.59 -0.81 -1.11
CA TYR A 364 -10.28 -1.22 0.26
C TYR A 364 -10.47 -2.72 0.47
N THR A 365 -11.45 -3.33 -0.22
CA THR A 365 -11.64 -4.78 -0.21
C THR A 365 -10.43 -5.50 -0.80
N GLU A 366 -9.92 -5.03 -1.95
CA GLU A 366 -8.71 -5.57 -2.58
C GLU A 366 -7.47 -5.39 -1.70
N ILE A 367 -7.32 -4.21 -1.07
CA ILE A 367 -6.24 -3.94 -0.12
C ILE A 367 -6.29 -4.94 1.05
N LEU A 368 -7.46 -5.12 1.67
CA LEU A 368 -7.61 -6.08 2.75
C LEU A 368 -7.35 -7.52 2.33
N SER A 369 -7.85 -7.92 1.16
CA SER A 369 -7.64 -9.26 0.63
C SER A 369 -6.16 -9.56 0.45
N LEU A 370 -5.39 -8.59 -0.08
CA LEU A 370 -3.92 -8.72 -0.14
C LEU A 370 -3.31 -8.83 1.27
N LEU A 371 -3.70 -8.00 2.22
CA LEU A 371 -3.13 -8.02 3.58
C LEU A 371 -3.43 -9.31 4.33
N LYS A 372 -4.64 -9.87 4.19
CA LYS A 372 -4.99 -11.19 4.72
C LYS A 372 -4.11 -12.27 4.11
N LEU A 373 -3.90 -12.21 2.79
CA LEU A 373 -3.07 -13.16 2.07
C LEU A 373 -1.61 -13.13 2.54
N LEU A 374 -1.05 -11.94 2.73
CA LEU A 374 0.29 -11.75 3.30
C LEU A 374 0.36 -12.18 4.77
N GLY A 375 -0.64 -11.85 5.58
CA GLY A 375 -0.68 -12.19 7.01
C GLY A 375 -0.82 -13.68 7.29
N ARG A 376 -1.42 -14.46 6.37
CA ARG A 376 -1.53 -15.92 6.47
C ARG A 376 -0.21 -16.66 6.23
N GLN A 377 0.77 -16.01 5.59
CA GLN A 377 2.02 -16.64 5.21
C GLN A 377 3.11 -16.21 6.17
N GLU A 378 3.70 -17.16 6.90
CA GLU A 378 4.76 -16.87 7.89
C GLU A 378 5.90 -16.05 7.29
N CYS A 379 6.29 -16.33 6.04
CA CYS A 379 7.35 -15.60 5.34
C CYS A 379 7.00 -14.16 4.91
N HIS A 380 5.73 -13.79 4.97
CA HIS A 380 5.24 -12.44 4.65
C HIS A 380 4.70 -11.71 5.87
N HIS A 381 4.61 -12.39 7.02
CA HIS A 381 4.12 -11.80 8.26
C HIS A 381 4.90 -10.53 8.60
N GLU A 382 6.23 -10.52 8.44
CA GLU A 382 7.06 -9.33 8.66
C GLU A 382 6.72 -8.15 7.74
N LEU A 383 6.12 -8.37 6.56
CA LEU A 383 5.69 -7.27 5.68
C LEU A 383 4.45 -6.56 6.23
N VAL A 384 3.53 -7.35 6.80
CA VAL A 384 2.30 -6.82 7.41
C VAL A 384 2.61 -6.20 8.77
N MET A 385 3.51 -6.85 9.50
CA MET A 385 3.76 -6.60 10.92
C MET A 385 4.94 -5.72 11.21
N GLY A 386 6.01 -5.89 10.44
CA GLY A 386 7.24 -5.18 10.61
C GLY A 386 7.10 -3.71 10.23
N SER A 387 8.15 -2.96 10.55
CA SER A 387 8.31 -1.61 10.02
C SER A 387 8.63 -1.73 8.55
N LEU A 388 7.76 -1.22 7.70
CA LEU A 388 8.10 -1.11 6.29
C LEU A 388 9.28 -0.15 6.10
N PRO A 389 10.21 -0.49 5.19
CA PRO A 389 11.25 0.44 4.80
C PRO A 389 10.61 1.72 4.24
N THR A 390 11.09 2.88 4.68
CA THR A 390 10.67 4.15 4.09
C THR A 390 11.53 4.41 2.88
N ILE A 391 10.97 4.22 1.68
CA ILE A 391 11.70 4.38 0.42
C ILE A 391 11.89 5.88 0.14
N HIS A 392 13.12 6.37 0.21
CA HIS A 392 13.44 7.78 -0.05
C HIS A 392 13.59 8.04 -1.54
N ARG A 393 14.38 7.20 -2.20
CA ARG A 393 14.62 7.22 -3.65
C ARG A 393 14.55 5.80 -4.19
N SER A 394 13.86 5.64 -5.31
CA SER A 394 13.85 4.38 -6.05
C SER A 394 13.47 4.65 -7.50
N SER A 395 14.23 4.07 -8.44
CA SER A 395 13.91 4.08 -9.88
C SER A 395 12.83 3.05 -10.28
N GLY A 396 12.21 2.39 -9.30
CA GLY A 396 11.27 1.28 -9.49
C GLY A 396 11.95 -0.07 -9.64
N LEU A 397 11.19 -1.14 -9.39
CA LEU A 397 11.70 -2.53 -9.44
C LEU A 397 12.36 -2.92 -10.77
N HIS A 398 11.76 -2.52 -11.89
CA HIS A 398 12.28 -2.88 -13.22
C HIS A 398 13.69 -2.33 -13.41
N SER A 399 13.85 -1.02 -13.25
CA SER A 399 15.14 -0.35 -13.36
C SER A 399 16.14 -0.96 -12.36
N TRP A 400 15.73 -1.19 -11.11
CA TRP A 400 16.59 -1.79 -10.10
C TRP A 400 17.17 -3.17 -10.48
N VAL A 401 16.41 -3.98 -11.20
CA VAL A 401 16.80 -5.35 -11.60
C VAL A 401 17.57 -5.36 -12.93
N TRP A 402 17.20 -4.48 -13.87
CA TRP A 402 17.73 -4.49 -15.25
C TRP A 402 18.88 -3.49 -15.47
N ASP A 403 18.95 -2.43 -14.69
CA ASP A 403 19.94 -1.37 -14.81
C ASP A 403 20.89 -1.37 -13.61
N ALA A 404 22.20 -1.43 -13.91
CA ALA A 404 23.26 -1.45 -12.91
C ALA A 404 23.39 -0.13 -12.15
N GLN A 405 22.96 0.99 -12.75
CA GLN A 405 23.08 2.34 -12.20
C GLN A 405 21.86 2.78 -11.41
N SER A 406 20.83 1.94 -11.33
CA SER A 406 19.60 2.29 -10.62
C SER A 406 19.84 2.55 -9.13
N GLU A 407 19.20 3.60 -8.63
CA GLU A 407 19.25 4.01 -7.24
C GLU A 407 18.08 3.42 -6.46
N TRP A 408 18.37 2.87 -5.27
CA TRP A 408 17.36 2.52 -4.26
C TRP A 408 17.93 2.85 -2.90
N SER A 409 17.21 3.66 -2.13
CA SER A 409 17.56 4.01 -0.76
C SER A 409 16.32 4.00 0.11
N ALA A 410 16.44 3.37 1.27
CA ALA A 410 15.40 3.38 2.28
C ALA A 410 16.01 3.40 3.67
N ASP A 411 15.32 4.07 4.58
CA ASP A 411 15.68 4.01 5.99
C ASP A 411 15.07 2.77 6.64
N CYS A 412 15.95 1.88 7.11
CA CYS A 412 15.59 0.78 8.00
C CYS A 412 15.65 1.18 9.48
N THR A 413 16.21 2.36 9.79
CA THR A 413 16.50 2.86 11.14
C THR A 413 15.39 3.75 11.71
N GLY A 414 14.49 4.24 10.86
CA GLY A 414 13.32 4.99 11.29
C GLY A 414 12.49 4.13 12.22
N GLY A 415 12.35 4.56 13.49
CA GLY A 415 11.76 3.78 14.57
C GLY A 415 10.51 3.01 14.14
N ARG A 416 10.44 1.74 14.56
CA ARG A 416 9.50 0.72 14.05
C ARG A 416 8.07 1.26 13.94
N LYS A 417 7.66 1.70 12.75
CA LYS A 417 6.27 2.06 12.48
C LYS A 417 5.71 1.00 11.55
N SER A 418 5.05 0.01 12.16
CA SER A 418 4.25 -1.00 11.48
C SER A 418 3.32 -0.36 10.44
N LEU A 419 2.91 -1.14 9.43
CA LEU A 419 1.88 -0.72 8.47
C LEU A 419 0.67 -0.09 9.18
N TYR A 420 0.33 -0.61 10.36
CA TYR A 420 -0.67 -0.08 11.27
C TYR A 420 -0.08 -0.07 12.68
N SER A 421 -0.04 1.08 13.33
CA SER A 421 0.11 1.06 14.79
C SER A 421 -1.08 0.31 15.40
N ILE A 422 -0.89 -0.39 16.52
CA ILE A 422 -2.02 -0.89 17.32
C ILE A 422 -2.98 0.26 17.66
N ALA A 423 -2.46 1.48 17.82
CA ALA A 423 -3.27 2.69 17.99
C ALA A 423 -4.11 2.99 16.74
N ASP A 424 -3.52 2.93 15.55
CA ASP A 424 -4.20 3.19 14.28
C ASP A 424 -5.29 2.13 14.04
N ALA A 425 -5.00 0.85 14.29
CA ALA A 425 -5.97 -0.22 14.13
C ALA A 425 -7.15 -0.10 15.11
N LYS A 426 -6.88 0.34 16.35
CA LYS A 426 -7.94 0.65 17.33
C LYS A 426 -8.77 1.85 16.88
N ASP A 427 -8.14 2.88 16.33
CA ASP A 427 -8.85 4.05 15.83
C ASP A 427 -9.71 3.69 14.60
N ILE A 428 -9.15 2.99 13.62
CA ILE A 428 -9.88 2.45 12.46
C ILE A 428 -11.08 1.64 12.95
N ARG A 429 -10.91 0.73 13.92
CA ARG A 429 -12.01 -0.04 14.50
C ARG A 429 -13.07 0.85 15.15
N ALA A 430 -12.67 1.86 15.91
CA ALA A 430 -13.59 2.78 16.56
C ALA A 430 -14.39 3.58 15.51
N GLN A 431 -13.74 3.99 14.42
CA GLN A 431 -14.38 4.69 13.32
C GLN A 431 -15.33 3.79 12.53
N LEU A 432 -14.92 2.56 12.22
CA LEU A 432 -15.77 1.55 11.59
C LEU A 432 -16.98 1.19 12.46
N GLY A 433 -16.81 1.08 13.78
CA GLY A 433 -17.92 0.86 14.70
C GLY A 433 -18.92 2.02 14.72
N LYS A 434 -18.45 3.27 14.55
CA LYS A 434 -19.32 4.45 14.37
C LYS A 434 -19.99 4.44 12.99
N LEU A 435 -19.28 4.03 11.95
CA LEU A 435 -19.76 3.91 10.57
C LEU A 435 -20.87 2.85 10.47
N GLY A 436 -20.67 1.64 10.99
CA GLY A 436 -21.69 0.58 11.00
C GLY A 436 -23.00 1.01 11.66
N LYS A 437 -22.96 1.92 12.64
CA LYS A 437 -24.16 2.50 13.25
C LYS A 437 -24.84 3.55 12.38
N LYS A 438 -24.08 4.29 11.56
CA LYS A 438 -24.57 5.37 10.68
C LYS A 438 -25.01 4.89 9.31
N LEU A 439 -24.48 3.75 8.85
CA LEU A 439 -24.86 3.17 7.57
C LEU A 439 -26.32 2.73 7.59
N LEU A 440 -27.05 3.12 6.55
CA LEU A 440 -28.49 2.90 6.41
C LEU A 440 -28.81 1.55 5.76
N SER A 441 -27.92 1.00 4.93
CA SER A 441 -28.12 -0.32 4.32
C SER A 441 -27.50 -1.43 5.17
N GLU A 442 -28.20 -2.56 5.22
CA GLU A 442 -27.77 -3.76 5.94
C GLU A 442 -26.48 -4.34 5.34
N GLU A 443 -26.34 -4.34 4.00
CA GLU A 443 -25.14 -4.80 3.30
C GLU A 443 -23.88 -4.01 3.68
N SER A 444 -23.98 -2.68 3.79
CA SER A 444 -22.83 -1.88 4.23
C SER A 444 -22.49 -2.14 5.71
N ARG A 445 -23.47 -2.46 6.56
CA ARG A 445 -23.21 -2.86 7.95
C ARG A 445 -22.53 -4.21 8.04
N GLU A 446 -22.98 -5.18 7.24
CA GLU A 446 -22.38 -6.51 7.17
C GLU A 446 -20.93 -6.42 6.68
N PHE A 447 -20.68 -5.65 5.61
CA PHE A 447 -19.34 -5.38 5.12
C PHE A 447 -18.43 -4.77 6.19
N VAL A 448 -18.87 -3.70 6.86
CA VAL A 448 -18.09 -3.05 7.93
C VAL A 448 -17.84 -3.97 9.12
N THR A 449 -18.80 -4.85 9.44
CA THR A 449 -18.66 -5.84 10.51
C THR A 449 -17.63 -6.89 10.13
N GLN A 450 -17.73 -7.47 8.93
CA GLN A 450 -16.77 -8.42 8.39
C GLN A 450 -15.37 -7.82 8.33
N PHE A 451 -15.26 -6.59 7.83
CA PHE A 451 -14.01 -5.83 7.79
C PHE A 451 -13.40 -5.64 9.19
N SER A 452 -14.22 -5.24 10.17
CA SER A 452 -13.78 -5.09 11.56
C SER A 452 -13.28 -6.43 12.13
N MET A 453 -13.95 -7.54 11.81
CA MET A 453 -13.50 -8.88 12.19
C MET A 453 -12.18 -9.25 11.53
N ASP A 454 -12.01 -8.93 10.25
CA ASP A 454 -10.80 -9.19 9.50
C ASP A 454 -9.61 -8.37 10.02
N LEU A 455 -9.83 -7.09 10.31
CA LEU A 455 -8.84 -6.25 10.99
C LEU A 455 -8.53 -6.80 12.39
N ASN A 456 -9.53 -7.25 13.16
CA ASN A 456 -9.27 -7.87 14.45
C ASN A 456 -8.47 -9.15 14.30
N HIS A 457 -8.72 -9.96 13.27
CA HIS A 457 -7.92 -11.14 13.00
C HIS A 457 -6.46 -10.75 12.72
N ILE A 458 -6.24 -9.75 11.86
CA ILE A 458 -4.90 -9.22 11.59
C ILE A 458 -4.27 -8.72 12.90
N VAL A 459 -4.94 -7.84 13.67
CA VAL A 459 -4.43 -7.30 14.93
C VAL A 459 -4.20 -8.37 16.00
N CYS A 460 -5.04 -9.39 16.10
CA CYS A 460 -4.88 -10.48 17.07
C CYS A 460 -3.65 -11.34 16.74
N MET A 461 -3.33 -11.53 15.45
CA MET A 461 -2.05 -12.14 15.06
C MET A 461 -0.85 -11.32 15.57
N ASN A 462 -1.01 -10.02 15.81
CA ASN A 462 0.03 -9.11 16.34
C ASN A 462 0.26 -9.23 17.84
N VAL A 463 -0.76 -9.65 18.59
CA VAL A 463 -0.73 -9.64 20.07
C VAL A 463 -0.32 -11.00 20.61
N LEU A 464 -0.57 -12.07 19.85
CA LEU A 464 -0.23 -13.44 20.23
C LEU A 464 1.21 -13.84 19.88
N ASN A 465 1.89 -13.03 19.04
CA ASN A 465 3.32 -13.13 18.72
C ASN A 465 4.08 -12.01 19.42
#